data_AF-A0A959UYW3-F1
#
_entry.id   AF-A0A959UYW3-F1
#
_cell.length_a   1.000
_cell.length_b   1.000
_cell.length_c   1.000
_cell.angle_alpha   90.00
_cell.angle_beta   90.00
_cell.angle_gamma   90.00
#
_symmetry.space_group_name_H-M   'P 1'
#
loop_
_entity.id
_entity.type
_entity.pdbx_description
1 polymer ?
#
loop_
_entity_poly.entity_id
_entity_poly.type
_entity_poly.pdbx_seq_one_letter_code
_entity_poly.pdbx_strand_id
1 'polypeptide(L)'
;TCRLVHEGVAYGGRLAEVDGGSWSLELDSLSPFGGIRILRFSRPVEPSRVAWKASLDMAGMLGVAVARSELVSLEMDGILLGLWQWAEVVGEDFERHRHLRSGPVAVLSCTGSTPWSIDAHWTPEGPDGQVEAAHERLTSLVSLIHATDLPDSLRTDSLSELVDAAAFIRLRVWEELFLDGGRAVPHLIPQAGSGRLYPVLSAEGRSSVDSTVTPDVTEILLRDPRWKGHYLQARERAEKLLVDRSVWSTRVLSLTQGLAPHVARDRDAMLRLTSLGSVPVTTSVREWEEEVRSQLHRFQHLTNGT
;
A
#
# COMPACT_ATOMS: atom_id res chain seq x y z
N THR A 1 16.45 19.26 -15.97
CA THR A 1 16.72 18.74 -14.61
C THR A 1 15.43 18.69 -13.82
N CYS A 2 15.09 17.54 -13.24
CA CYS A 2 13.89 17.39 -12.42
C CYS A 2 14.21 17.75 -10.95
N ARG A 3 13.26 18.39 -10.28
CA ARG A 3 13.32 18.73 -8.87
C ARG A 3 12.05 18.24 -8.17
N LEU A 4 12.23 17.53 -7.08
CA LEU A 4 11.17 17.29 -6.11
C LEU A 4 11.10 18.49 -5.17
N VAL A 5 9.92 19.11 -5.03
CA VAL A 5 9.69 20.16 -4.04
C VAL A 5 8.88 19.60 -2.89
N HIS A 6 9.48 19.56 -1.70
CA HIS A 6 8.85 19.09 -0.48
C HIS A 6 9.09 20.09 0.65
N GLU A 7 8.02 20.55 1.30
CA GLU A 7 8.05 21.58 2.35
C GLU A 7 8.82 22.85 1.97
N GLY A 8 8.80 23.23 0.69
CA GLY A 8 9.50 24.42 0.17
C GLY A 8 10.99 24.21 -0.10
N VAL A 9 11.53 23.00 0.11
CA VAL A 9 12.90 22.62 -0.23
C VAL A 9 12.91 21.83 -1.54
N ALA A 10 13.83 22.19 -2.45
CA ALA A 10 13.99 21.52 -3.74
C ALA A 10 15.13 20.49 -3.71
N TYR A 11 14.83 19.26 -4.10
CA TYR A 11 15.75 18.13 -4.17
C TYR A 11 15.97 17.75 -5.64
N GLY A 12 17.21 17.87 -6.12
CA GLY A 12 17.59 17.49 -7.47
C GLY A 12 17.64 15.98 -7.64
N GLY A 13 17.29 15.51 -8.84
CA GLY A 13 17.43 14.10 -9.18
C GLY A 13 17.32 13.80 -10.66
N ARG A 14 17.61 12.54 -10.99
CA ARG A 14 17.49 11.98 -12.33
C ARG A 14 16.13 11.30 -12.46
N LEU A 15 15.28 11.86 -13.31
CA LEU A 15 13.97 11.31 -13.63
C LEU A 15 14.13 10.29 -14.76
N ALA A 16 13.60 9.08 -14.56
CA ALA A 16 13.48 8.06 -15.60
C ALA A 16 12.02 7.64 -15.70
N GLU A 17 11.50 7.56 -16.92
CA GLU A 17 10.21 6.95 -17.18
C GLU A 17 10.29 5.45 -16.89
N VAL A 18 9.26 4.95 -16.23
CA VAL A 18 9.00 3.53 -15.99
C VAL A 18 7.75 3.16 -16.79
N ASP A 19 7.45 1.88 -16.91
CA ASP A 19 6.28 1.40 -17.63
C ASP A 19 4.95 2.00 -17.13
N GLY A 20 4.04 2.22 -18.07
CA GLY A 20 2.63 2.52 -17.77
C GLY A 20 2.37 3.93 -17.21
N GLY A 21 3.20 4.93 -17.53
CA GLY A 21 3.02 6.29 -17.03
C GLY A 21 3.35 6.44 -15.55
N SER A 22 4.30 5.62 -15.06
CA SER A 22 4.97 5.82 -13.78
C SER A 22 6.36 6.36 -14.02
N TRP A 23 6.91 7.13 -13.09
CA TRP A 23 8.26 7.67 -13.20
C TRP A 23 9.06 7.34 -11.95
N SER A 24 10.37 7.20 -12.08
CA SER A 24 11.28 7.08 -10.96
C SER A 24 12.17 8.33 -10.88
N LEU A 25 12.35 8.87 -9.67
CA LEU A 25 13.33 9.90 -9.40
C LEU A 25 14.38 9.30 -8.47
N GLU A 26 15.61 9.22 -8.96
CA GLU A 26 16.77 8.98 -8.12
C GLU A 26 17.32 10.32 -7.64
N LEU A 27 17.30 10.55 -6.33
CA LEU A 27 17.75 11.81 -5.73
C LEU A 27 19.29 11.91 -5.67
N ASP A 28 19.83 13.06 -6.05
CA ASP A 28 21.28 13.32 -6.04
C ASP A 28 21.83 13.51 -4.61
N SER A 29 20.95 13.86 -3.67
CA SER A 29 21.28 14.20 -2.29
C SER A 29 20.53 13.34 -1.27
N LEU A 30 20.67 13.65 0.02
CA LEU A 30 19.84 13.07 1.07
C LEU A 30 18.36 13.31 0.75
N SER A 31 17.59 12.23 0.91
CA SER A 31 16.15 12.24 0.70
C SER A 31 15.42 12.88 1.87
N PRO A 32 14.37 13.69 1.63
CA PRO A 32 13.49 14.15 2.70
C PRO A 32 12.74 12.99 3.39
N PHE A 33 12.71 11.81 2.76
CA PHE A 33 11.93 10.66 3.23
C PHE A 33 12.74 9.61 3.99
N GLY A 34 13.89 10.00 4.54
CA GLY A 34 14.68 9.16 5.44
C GLY A 34 15.46 8.06 4.71
N GLY A 35 16.53 8.45 4.03
CA GLY A 35 17.47 7.52 3.37
C GLY A 35 16.98 6.92 2.05
N ILE A 36 15.69 7.02 1.73
CA ILE A 36 15.08 6.49 0.50
C ILE A 36 15.52 7.31 -0.72
N ARG A 37 16.42 6.79 -1.55
CA ARG A 37 16.97 7.53 -2.70
C ARG A 37 16.18 7.40 -3.99
N ILE A 38 15.48 6.29 -4.18
CA ILE A 38 14.68 6.03 -5.37
C ILE A 38 13.22 6.19 -4.98
N LEU A 39 12.55 7.15 -5.61
CA LEU A 39 11.14 7.44 -5.38
C LEU A 39 10.37 7.09 -6.64
N ARG A 40 9.31 6.29 -6.54
CA ARG A 40 8.40 6.06 -7.66
C ARG A 40 7.22 7.01 -7.59
N PHE A 41 6.97 7.71 -8.67
CA PHE A 41 5.89 8.67 -8.80
C PHE A 41 4.83 8.10 -9.70
N SER A 42 3.60 8.26 -9.26
CA SER A 42 2.42 8.06 -10.07
C SER A 42 1.58 9.33 -9.97
N ARG A 43 0.93 9.69 -11.08
CA ARG A 43 0.04 10.84 -11.04
C ARG A 43 -1.20 10.48 -10.21
N PRO A 44 -1.67 11.36 -9.31
CA PRO A 44 -2.89 11.21 -8.54
C PRO A 44 -4.11 11.56 -9.42
N VAL A 45 -4.16 11.09 -10.67
CA VAL A 45 -5.14 11.51 -11.70
C VAL A 45 -6.59 11.18 -11.30
N GLU A 46 -6.77 10.48 -10.19
CA GLU A 46 -8.06 10.04 -9.71
C GLU A 46 -8.22 10.33 -8.20
N PRO A 47 -9.36 10.93 -7.78
CA PRO A 47 -9.75 11.02 -6.38
C PRO A 47 -9.67 9.70 -5.60
N SER A 48 -9.77 8.56 -6.31
CA SER A 48 -9.54 7.20 -5.80
C SER A 48 -8.18 7.04 -5.11
N ARG A 49 -7.15 7.78 -5.53
CA ARG A 49 -5.78 7.70 -4.99
C ARG A 49 -5.62 8.43 -3.65
N VAL A 50 -6.38 9.48 -3.38
CA VAL A 50 -6.42 10.13 -2.05
C VAL A 50 -7.13 9.22 -1.04
N ALA A 51 -8.26 8.63 -1.44
CA ALA A 51 -8.95 7.64 -0.62
C ALA A 51 -8.07 6.41 -0.36
N TRP A 52 -7.30 5.98 -1.37
CA TRP A 52 -6.29 4.93 -1.23
C TRP A 52 -5.16 5.29 -0.26
N LYS A 53 -4.57 6.49 -0.37
CA LYS A 53 -3.57 6.95 0.60
C LYS A 53 -4.13 6.97 2.02
N ALA A 54 -5.34 7.49 2.18
CA ALA A 54 -5.99 7.53 3.48
C ALA A 54 -6.25 6.11 4.02
N SER A 55 -6.67 5.16 3.17
CA SER A 55 -6.84 3.77 3.60
C SER A 55 -5.51 3.12 3.97
N LEU A 56 -4.42 3.38 3.24
CA LEU A 56 -3.08 2.90 3.58
C LEU A 56 -2.58 3.45 4.93
N ASP A 57 -2.84 4.73 5.23
CA ASP A 57 -2.54 5.31 6.53
C ASP A 57 -3.28 4.58 7.67
N MET A 58 -4.54 4.20 7.44
CA MET A 58 -5.32 3.41 8.39
C MET A 58 -4.77 2.00 8.55
N ALA A 59 -4.35 1.35 7.47
CA ALA A 59 -3.66 0.06 7.54
C ALA A 59 -2.43 0.17 8.46
N GLY A 60 -1.65 1.23 8.32
CA GLY A 60 -0.51 1.52 9.20
C GLY A 60 -0.91 1.66 10.68
N MET A 61 -2.00 2.38 10.98
CA MET A 61 -2.51 2.55 12.35
C MET A 61 -3.04 1.26 12.98
N LEU A 62 -3.53 0.33 12.15
CA LEU A 62 -3.90 -1.02 12.57
C LEU A 62 -2.68 -1.87 12.89
N GLY A 63 -1.51 -1.53 12.35
CA GLY A 63 -0.27 -2.31 12.48
C GLY A 63 -0.02 -3.24 11.29
N VAL A 64 -0.61 -2.95 10.13
CA VAL A 64 -0.21 -3.54 8.84
C VAL A 64 1.06 -2.83 8.38
N ALA A 65 2.03 -3.56 7.86
CA ALA A 65 3.22 -2.95 7.28
C ALA A 65 2.84 -2.30 5.94
N VAL A 66 3.19 -1.04 5.76
CA VAL A 66 2.80 -0.24 4.59
C VAL A 66 4.02 0.49 4.06
N ALA A 67 4.22 0.44 2.74
CA ALA A 67 5.19 1.27 2.05
C ALA A 67 4.87 2.75 2.23
N ARG A 68 5.87 3.56 2.54
CA ARG A 68 5.66 5.00 2.70
C ARG A 68 5.15 5.59 1.39
N SER A 69 4.30 6.59 1.49
CA SER A 69 3.94 7.42 0.36
C SER A 69 3.60 8.81 0.85
N GLU A 70 3.86 9.82 0.03
CA GLU A 70 3.36 11.17 0.26
C GLU A 70 2.93 11.78 -1.05
N LEU A 71 2.08 12.79 -0.92
CA LEU A 71 1.71 13.64 -2.03
C LEU A 71 2.68 14.83 -2.08
N VAL A 72 3.23 15.08 -3.27
CA VAL A 72 4.34 16.00 -3.49
C VAL A 72 4.17 16.76 -4.80
N SER A 73 4.87 17.87 -4.96
CA SER A 73 4.93 18.59 -6.23
C SER A 73 6.25 18.31 -6.94
N LEU A 74 6.15 18.02 -8.24
CA LEU A 74 7.32 17.87 -9.10
C LEU A 74 7.49 19.11 -9.97
N GLU A 75 8.73 19.54 -10.16
CA GLU A 75 9.10 20.61 -11.07
C GLU A 75 10.14 20.10 -12.07
N MET A 76 10.02 20.50 -13.34
CA MET A 76 11.00 20.20 -14.38
C MET A 76 11.34 21.48 -15.12
N ASP A 77 12.61 21.84 -15.10
CA ASP A 77 13.14 23.06 -15.74
C ASP A 77 12.37 24.34 -15.36
N GLY A 78 11.96 24.42 -14.07
CA GLY A 78 11.20 25.55 -13.51
C GLY A 78 9.71 25.52 -13.80
N ILE A 79 9.21 24.49 -14.49
CA ILE A 79 7.79 24.28 -14.77
C ILE A 79 7.23 23.29 -13.75
N LEU A 80 6.19 23.70 -13.04
CA LEU A 80 5.43 22.81 -12.15
C LEU A 80 4.73 21.74 -12.98
N LEU A 81 5.02 20.47 -12.69
CA LEU A 81 4.43 19.30 -13.34
C LEU A 81 3.18 18.77 -12.61
N GLY A 82 2.72 19.48 -11.59
CA GLY A 82 1.50 19.15 -10.87
C GLY A 82 1.70 18.47 -9.52
N LEU A 83 0.61 17.89 -9.02
CA LEU A 83 0.62 17.05 -7.82
C LEU A 83 0.95 15.61 -8.21
N TRP A 84 1.76 14.94 -7.40
CA TRP A 84 2.23 13.58 -7.61
C TRP A 84 2.12 12.78 -6.32
N GLN A 85 1.82 11.49 -6.40
CA GLN A 85 2.02 10.60 -5.28
C GLN A 85 3.37 9.91 -5.48
N TRP A 86 4.30 10.13 -4.55
CA TRP A 86 5.46 9.26 -4.46
C TRP A 86 5.13 8.06 -3.58
N ALA A 87 5.65 6.91 -3.95
CA ALA A 87 5.55 5.66 -3.22
C ALA A 87 6.95 5.07 -3.02
N GLU A 88 7.20 4.57 -1.82
CA GLU A 88 8.34 3.73 -1.52
C GLU A 88 8.16 2.40 -2.24
N VAL A 89 9.19 1.99 -2.96
CA VAL A 89 9.26 0.64 -3.51
C VAL A 89 9.55 -0.31 -2.36
N VAL A 90 8.73 -1.34 -2.20
CA VAL A 90 9.03 -2.43 -1.27
C VAL A 90 10.14 -3.27 -1.90
N GLY A 91 11.37 -3.02 -1.46
CA GLY A 91 12.57 -3.72 -1.91
C GLY A 91 13.48 -4.11 -0.74
N GLU A 92 14.71 -4.50 -1.05
CA GLU A 92 15.66 -5.07 -0.05
C GLU A 92 15.95 -4.15 1.14
N ASP A 93 15.78 -2.84 0.96
CA ASP A 93 16.06 -1.82 1.95
C ASP A 93 14.86 -1.44 2.84
N PHE A 94 13.69 -2.07 2.60
CA PHE A 94 12.42 -1.71 3.24
C PHE A 94 12.50 -1.71 4.78
N GLU A 95 13.09 -2.76 5.37
CA GLU A 95 13.25 -2.87 6.82
C GLU A 95 14.32 -1.91 7.37
N ARG A 96 15.32 -1.55 6.56
CA ARG A 96 16.37 -0.60 6.94
C ARG A 96 15.82 0.80 7.15
N HIS A 97 14.93 1.26 6.26
CA HIS A 97 14.26 2.56 6.39
C HIS A 97 13.32 2.65 7.61
N ARG A 98 13.01 1.50 8.22
CA ARG A 98 12.18 1.36 9.42
C ARG A 98 12.99 1.02 10.67
N HIS A 99 14.32 0.95 10.58
CA HIS A 99 15.22 0.57 11.66
C HIS A 99 14.92 -0.82 12.27
N LEU A 100 14.37 -1.73 11.46
CA LEU A 100 14.07 -3.10 11.87
C LEU A 100 15.27 -4.04 11.66
N ARG A 101 16.01 -3.85 10.55
CA ARG A 101 17.27 -4.52 10.24
C ARG A 101 18.25 -3.57 9.58
N SER A 102 19.55 -3.84 9.75
CA SER A 102 20.62 -3.08 9.10
C SER A 102 20.96 -3.56 7.70
N GLY A 103 20.76 -4.85 7.41
CA GLY A 103 21.08 -5.49 6.14
C GLY A 103 19.89 -5.62 5.19
N PRO A 104 20.15 -5.97 3.92
CA PRO A 104 19.11 -6.25 2.92
C PRO A 104 18.24 -7.43 3.34
N VAL A 105 16.96 -7.38 2.96
CA VAL A 105 15.96 -8.44 3.20
C VAL A 105 15.46 -9.02 1.87
N ALA A 106 15.06 -10.30 1.91
CA ALA A 106 14.30 -10.85 0.80
C ALA A 106 12.89 -10.24 0.73
N VAL A 107 12.41 -9.99 -0.49
CA VAL A 107 11.07 -9.52 -0.79
C VAL A 107 10.47 -10.43 -1.85
N LEU A 108 9.27 -10.94 -1.61
CA LEU A 108 8.50 -11.69 -2.60
C LEU A 108 7.37 -10.82 -3.12
N SER A 109 7.35 -10.59 -4.42
CA SER A 109 6.37 -9.73 -5.10
C SER A 109 5.55 -10.57 -6.08
N CYS A 110 4.22 -10.53 -5.97
CA CYS A 110 3.36 -11.26 -6.90
C CYS A 110 2.93 -10.36 -8.07
N THR A 111 3.22 -10.79 -9.30
CA THR A 111 2.66 -10.18 -10.50
C THR A 111 1.44 -10.99 -10.93
N GLY A 112 0.25 -10.56 -10.53
CA GLY A 112 -0.99 -11.23 -10.93
C GLY A 112 -2.14 -10.97 -9.98
N SER A 113 -3.34 -11.33 -10.43
CA SER A 113 -4.56 -11.18 -9.64
C SER A 113 -4.82 -12.39 -8.73
N THR A 114 -4.00 -13.42 -8.65
CA THR A 114 -4.31 -14.59 -7.80
C THR A 114 -3.09 -15.01 -6.98
N PRO A 115 -2.67 -14.20 -5.97
CA PRO A 115 -1.41 -14.42 -5.26
C PRO A 115 -1.32 -15.77 -4.52
N TRP A 116 -2.47 -16.36 -4.20
CA TRP A 116 -2.55 -17.64 -3.49
C TRP A 116 -2.78 -18.83 -4.43
N SER A 117 -2.83 -18.62 -5.75
CA SER A 117 -2.91 -19.70 -6.73
C SER A 117 -1.60 -20.49 -6.78
N ILE A 118 -1.68 -21.78 -7.12
CA ILE A 118 -0.50 -22.61 -7.40
C ILE A 118 0.30 -22.03 -8.59
N ASP A 119 -0.39 -21.40 -9.54
CA ASP A 119 0.21 -20.80 -10.73
C ASP A 119 0.61 -19.33 -10.52
N ALA A 120 0.55 -18.82 -9.27
CA ALA A 120 0.90 -17.44 -8.98
C ALA A 120 2.38 -17.17 -9.27
N HIS A 121 2.67 -16.12 -10.04
CA HIS A 121 4.04 -15.74 -10.34
C HIS A 121 4.59 -14.79 -9.27
N TRP A 122 5.39 -15.35 -8.36
CA TRP A 122 6.11 -14.61 -7.34
C TRP A 122 7.55 -14.35 -7.76
N THR A 123 7.89 -13.08 -7.91
CA THR A 123 9.25 -12.61 -8.19
C THR A 123 9.97 -12.34 -6.87
N PRO A 124 11.03 -13.09 -6.55
CA PRO A 124 11.87 -12.78 -5.42
C PRO A 124 12.91 -11.69 -5.75
N GLU A 125 13.19 -10.84 -4.78
CA GLU A 125 14.26 -9.83 -4.78
C GLU A 125 15.00 -9.95 -3.43
N GLY A 126 16.31 -9.72 -3.38
CA GLY A 126 17.10 -9.87 -2.16
C GLY A 126 18.37 -10.69 -2.32
N PRO A 127 19.12 -10.86 -1.21
CA PRO A 127 20.31 -11.72 -1.18
C PRO A 127 19.95 -13.20 -1.44
N ASP A 128 20.71 -13.87 -2.30
CA ASP A 128 20.45 -15.24 -2.79
C ASP A 128 19.99 -16.22 -1.68
N GLY A 129 20.73 -16.32 -0.59
CA GLY A 129 20.39 -17.26 0.50
C GLY A 129 19.12 -16.89 1.29
N GLN A 130 18.74 -15.62 1.34
CA GLN A 130 17.47 -15.21 1.94
C GLN A 130 16.31 -15.42 0.97
N VAL A 131 16.54 -15.19 -0.32
CA VAL A 131 15.56 -15.40 -1.39
C VAL A 131 15.17 -16.87 -1.48
N GLU A 132 16.14 -17.79 -1.48
CA GLU A 132 15.87 -19.23 -1.55
C GLU A 132 15.00 -19.68 -0.37
N ALA A 133 15.37 -19.31 0.86
CA ALA A 133 14.61 -19.65 2.06
C ALA A 133 13.21 -19.02 2.09
N ALA A 134 13.07 -17.77 1.60
CA ALA A 134 11.77 -17.11 1.49
C ALA A 134 10.89 -17.80 0.45
N HIS A 135 11.46 -18.21 -0.69
CA HIS A 135 10.76 -18.90 -1.75
C HIS A 135 10.29 -20.30 -1.30
N GLU A 136 11.15 -21.10 -0.66
CA GLU A 136 10.77 -22.41 -0.11
C GLU A 136 9.59 -22.30 0.86
N ARG A 137 9.62 -21.26 1.71
CA ARG A 137 8.54 -20.97 2.65
C ARG A 137 7.24 -20.57 1.96
N LEU A 138 7.32 -19.74 0.92
CA LEU A 138 6.17 -19.39 0.09
C LEU A 138 5.59 -20.61 -0.62
N THR A 139 6.43 -21.47 -1.20
CA THR A 139 5.97 -22.72 -1.81
C THR A 139 5.22 -23.58 -0.79
N SER A 140 5.79 -23.75 0.40
CA SER A 140 5.15 -24.49 1.51
C SER A 140 3.82 -23.86 1.94
N LEU A 141 3.77 -22.53 1.99
CA LEU A 141 2.56 -21.77 2.31
C LEU A 141 1.47 -22.02 1.27
N VAL A 142 1.77 -21.87 -0.02
CA VAL A 142 0.82 -22.12 -1.11
C VAL A 142 0.36 -23.57 -1.10
N SER A 143 1.27 -24.54 -0.95
CA SER A 143 0.90 -25.95 -0.83
C SER A 143 -0.08 -26.20 0.32
N LEU A 144 0.14 -25.61 1.51
CA LEU A 144 -0.76 -25.75 2.65
C LEU A 144 -2.13 -25.10 2.44
N ILE A 145 -2.21 -23.99 1.72
CA ILE A 145 -3.49 -23.36 1.36
C ILE A 145 -4.36 -24.33 0.56
N HIS A 146 -3.73 -25.06 -0.38
CA HIS A 146 -4.41 -26.00 -1.28
C HIS A 146 -4.52 -27.43 -0.75
N ALA A 147 -3.91 -27.76 0.39
CA ALA A 147 -3.89 -29.11 0.96
C ALA A 147 -5.26 -29.48 1.57
N THR A 148 -6.21 -29.94 0.75
CA THR A 148 -7.60 -30.22 1.18
C THR A 148 -7.75 -31.45 2.08
N ASP A 149 -6.73 -32.32 2.11
CA ASP A 149 -6.66 -33.57 2.86
C ASP A 149 -6.27 -33.38 4.34
N LEU A 150 -5.67 -32.25 4.70
CA LEU A 150 -5.26 -31.96 6.08
C LEU A 150 -6.45 -31.49 6.94
N PRO A 151 -6.59 -31.98 8.20
CA PRO A 151 -7.51 -31.41 9.17
C PRO A 151 -7.28 -29.90 9.36
N ASP A 152 -8.36 -29.13 9.50
CA ASP A 152 -8.30 -27.66 9.61
C ASP A 152 -7.36 -27.18 10.75
N SER A 153 -7.32 -27.89 11.88
CA SER A 153 -6.45 -27.55 13.01
C SER A 153 -4.96 -27.67 12.66
N LEU A 154 -4.55 -28.80 12.09
CA LEU A 154 -3.16 -29.02 11.66
C LEU A 154 -2.75 -28.06 10.56
N ARG A 155 -3.66 -27.78 9.62
CA ARG A 155 -3.42 -26.80 8.55
C ARG A 155 -3.21 -25.40 9.14
N THR A 156 -4.03 -25.00 10.10
CA THR A 156 -3.95 -23.70 10.76
C THR A 156 -2.68 -23.56 11.60
N ASP A 157 -2.31 -24.58 12.36
CA ASP A 157 -1.06 -24.60 13.13
C ASP A 157 0.15 -24.47 12.19
N SER A 158 0.20 -25.28 11.13
CA SER A 158 1.28 -25.25 10.13
C SER A 158 1.38 -23.89 9.43
N LEU A 159 0.24 -23.30 9.05
CA LEU A 159 0.22 -21.95 8.47
C LEU A 159 0.82 -20.92 9.44
N SER A 160 0.47 -20.99 10.72
CA SER A 160 0.99 -20.05 11.73
C SER A 160 2.50 -20.16 11.98
N GLU A 161 3.14 -21.26 11.57
CA GLU A 161 4.59 -21.43 11.58
C GLU A 161 5.26 -20.78 10.37
N LEU A 162 4.54 -20.66 9.24
CA LEU A 162 5.04 -20.06 8.01
C LEU A 162 4.81 -18.55 7.94
N VAL A 163 3.74 -18.05 8.54
CA VAL A 163 3.35 -16.63 8.44
C VAL A 163 3.20 -15.93 9.79
N ASP A 164 3.34 -14.61 9.80
CA ASP A 164 2.82 -13.78 10.91
C ASP A 164 1.29 -13.72 10.79
N ALA A 165 0.62 -14.70 11.38
CA ALA A 165 -0.84 -14.83 11.37
C ALA A 165 -1.54 -13.55 11.86
N ALA A 166 -0.97 -12.87 12.86
CA ALA A 166 -1.55 -11.65 13.38
C ALA A 166 -1.46 -10.49 12.36
N ALA A 167 -0.35 -10.38 11.62
CA ALA A 167 -0.22 -9.39 10.56
C ALA A 167 -1.19 -9.64 9.39
N PHE A 168 -1.37 -10.90 9.00
CA PHE A 168 -2.36 -11.28 8.00
C PHE A 168 -3.80 -10.99 8.45
N ILE A 169 -4.15 -11.26 9.71
CA ILE A 169 -5.47 -10.93 10.27
C ILE A 169 -5.73 -9.41 10.25
N ARG A 170 -4.72 -8.60 10.60
CA ARG A 170 -4.85 -7.13 10.52
C ARG A 170 -5.04 -6.64 9.09
N LEU A 171 -4.32 -7.24 8.13
CA LEU A 171 -4.52 -6.97 6.71
C LEU A 171 -5.98 -7.28 6.32
N ARG A 172 -6.50 -8.46 6.69
CA ARG A 172 -7.87 -8.86 6.36
C ARG A 172 -8.93 -7.89 6.89
N VAL A 173 -8.80 -7.45 8.13
CA VAL A 173 -9.71 -6.45 8.71
C VAL A 173 -9.68 -5.15 7.89
N TRP A 174 -8.50 -4.71 7.47
CA TRP A 174 -8.39 -3.54 6.60
C TRP A 174 -9.02 -3.79 5.22
N GLU A 175 -8.80 -4.94 4.59
CA GLU A 175 -9.42 -5.25 3.30
C GLU A 175 -10.95 -5.18 3.38
N GLU A 176 -11.55 -5.81 4.39
CA GLU A 176 -13.01 -5.83 4.57
C GLU A 176 -13.60 -4.44 4.78
N LEU A 177 -12.89 -3.56 5.47
CA LEU A 177 -13.37 -2.21 5.76
C LEU A 177 -13.14 -1.21 4.60
N PHE A 178 -12.11 -1.44 3.77
CA PHE A 178 -11.62 -0.40 2.84
C PHE A 178 -11.58 -0.83 1.35
N LEU A 179 -11.76 -2.11 1.02
CA LEU A 179 -11.64 -2.61 -0.37
C LEU A 179 -12.94 -3.07 -1.04
N ASP A 180 -14.11 -2.86 -0.44
CA ASP A 180 -15.43 -3.15 -1.05
C ASP A 180 -15.52 -4.56 -1.69
N GLY A 181 -15.07 -5.58 -0.95
CA GLY A 181 -15.04 -6.98 -1.41
C GLY A 181 -13.77 -7.40 -2.18
N GLY A 182 -12.90 -6.44 -2.50
CA GLY A 182 -11.57 -6.69 -3.07
C GLY A 182 -10.55 -7.18 -2.04
N ARG A 183 -9.46 -7.75 -2.55
CA ARG A 183 -8.28 -8.16 -1.77
C ARG A 183 -7.04 -7.47 -2.28
N ALA A 184 -6.15 -7.06 -1.40
CA ALA A 184 -4.85 -6.53 -1.79
C ALA A 184 -3.90 -7.68 -2.13
N VAL A 185 -2.97 -7.42 -3.04
CA VAL A 185 -1.81 -8.29 -3.28
C VAL A 185 -0.62 -7.71 -2.51
N PRO A 186 -0.30 -8.22 -1.31
CA PRO A 186 0.83 -7.72 -0.54
C PRO A 186 2.15 -8.25 -1.08
N HIS A 187 3.23 -7.50 -0.85
CA HIS A 187 4.58 -8.08 -0.83
C HIS A 187 4.73 -8.93 0.43
N LEU A 188 5.57 -9.97 0.38
CA LEU A 188 5.89 -10.77 1.54
C LEU A 188 7.36 -10.61 1.90
N ILE A 189 7.62 -10.36 3.18
CA ILE A 189 8.98 -10.24 3.73
C ILE A 189 9.13 -11.28 4.86
N PRO A 190 10.23 -12.04 4.91
CA PRO A 190 10.51 -12.94 6.02
C PRO A 190 10.96 -12.14 7.24
N GLN A 191 10.27 -12.30 8.37
CA GLN A 191 10.55 -11.63 9.65
C GLN A 191 11.88 -12.06 10.26
N ALA A 192 12.51 -11.14 11.01
CA ALA A 192 13.80 -11.36 11.65
C ALA A 192 13.68 -12.46 12.70
N GLY A 193 14.61 -13.41 12.69
CA GLY A 193 14.67 -14.49 13.68
C GLY A 193 13.67 -15.63 13.43
N SER A 194 12.38 -15.34 13.25
CA SER A 194 11.35 -16.38 13.02
C SER A 194 11.32 -16.89 11.57
N GLY A 195 11.75 -16.07 10.61
CA GLY A 195 11.63 -16.34 9.17
C GLY A 195 10.19 -16.32 8.66
N ARG A 196 9.20 -16.05 9.52
CA ARG A 196 7.77 -16.03 9.14
C ARG A 196 7.50 -14.93 8.12
N LEU A 197 6.72 -15.22 7.10
CA LEU A 197 6.32 -14.24 6.10
C LEU A 197 5.27 -13.29 6.70
N TYR A 198 5.48 -11.98 6.58
CA TYR A 198 4.48 -10.99 6.94
C TYR A 198 4.13 -10.12 5.71
N PRO A 199 2.87 -9.67 5.59
CA PRO A 199 2.43 -8.89 4.45
C PRO A 199 2.84 -7.43 4.57
N VAL A 200 3.26 -6.86 3.44
CA VAL A 200 3.55 -5.43 3.27
C VAL A 200 2.72 -4.89 2.11
N LEU A 201 1.92 -3.86 2.39
CA LEU A 201 1.14 -3.16 1.36
C LEU A 201 2.02 -2.21 0.56
N SER A 202 1.96 -2.33 -0.77
CA SER A 202 2.51 -1.34 -1.68
C SER A 202 1.66 -0.08 -1.70
N ALA A 203 2.31 1.07 -1.86
CA ALA A 203 1.62 2.33 -2.07
C ALA A 203 1.34 2.63 -3.56
N GLU A 204 1.90 1.85 -4.48
CA GLU A 204 1.89 2.13 -5.93
C GLU A 204 0.52 1.90 -6.61
N GLY A 205 -0.43 1.22 -5.95
CA GLY A 205 -1.81 1.17 -6.42
C GLY A 205 -2.62 0.00 -5.87
N ARG A 206 -3.92 0.03 -6.16
CA ARG A 206 -4.85 -1.08 -5.90
C ARG A 206 -4.60 -2.19 -6.92
N SER A 207 -3.83 -3.21 -6.55
CA SER A 207 -4.04 -4.53 -7.14
C SER A 207 -5.18 -5.16 -6.34
N SER A 208 -6.43 -4.85 -6.71
CA SER A 208 -7.60 -5.48 -6.13
C SER A 208 -8.02 -6.66 -6.97
N VAL A 209 -8.18 -7.80 -6.32
CA VAL A 209 -8.59 -9.04 -6.97
C VAL A 209 -10.05 -9.31 -6.68
N ASP A 210 -10.81 -9.75 -7.69
CA ASP A 210 -12.10 -10.40 -7.50
C ASP A 210 -11.90 -11.74 -6.76
N SER A 211 -12.32 -11.75 -5.50
CA SER A 211 -11.94 -12.73 -4.47
C SER A 211 -12.61 -14.11 -4.57
N THR A 212 -13.26 -14.44 -5.69
CA THR A 212 -14.24 -15.53 -5.72
C THR A 212 -13.66 -16.94 -5.92
N VAL A 213 -12.36 -17.09 -6.22
CA VAL A 213 -11.85 -18.36 -6.78
C VAL A 213 -10.78 -19.08 -5.96
N THR A 214 -10.12 -18.45 -4.98
CA THR A 214 -9.01 -19.12 -4.26
C THR A 214 -9.04 -18.83 -2.76
N PRO A 215 -9.01 -19.88 -1.90
CA PRO A 215 -8.90 -19.70 -0.47
C PRO A 215 -7.66 -18.87 -0.13
N ASP A 216 -7.81 -17.93 0.79
CA ASP A 216 -6.70 -17.11 1.25
C ASP A 216 -6.16 -17.58 2.62
N VAL A 217 -4.95 -17.16 2.98
CA VAL A 217 -4.29 -17.48 4.27
C VAL A 217 -5.20 -17.22 5.47
N THR A 218 -5.84 -16.05 5.51
CA THR A 218 -6.73 -15.60 6.59
C THR A 218 -8.04 -16.36 6.63
N GLU A 219 -8.64 -16.70 5.50
CA GLU A 219 -9.83 -17.58 5.46
C GLU A 219 -9.57 -18.91 6.17
N ILE A 220 -8.39 -19.50 6.00
CA ILE A 220 -8.02 -20.75 6.69
C ILE A 220 -7.75 -20.49 8.16
N LEU A 221 -6.92 -19.47 8.49
CA LEU A 221 -6.61 -19.12 9.89
C LEU A 221 -7.90 -18.88 10.70
N LEU A 222 -8.89 -18.19 10.12
CA LEU A 222 -10.15 -17.86 10.78
C LEU A 222 -11.08 -19.06 10.99
N ARG A 223 -10.75 -20.26 10.51
CA ARG A 223 -11.48 -21.48 10.89
C ARG A 223 -11.19 -21.87 12.34
N ASP A 224 -10.01 -21.53 12.85
CA ASP A 224 -9.62 -21.78 14.23
C ASP A 224 -10.14 -20.68 15.18
N PRO A 225 -10.85 -21.03 16.27
CA PRO A 225 -11.34 -20.07 17.26
C PRO A 225 -10.26 -19.16 17.87
N ARG A 226 -9.00 -19.63 17.98
CA ARG A 226 -7.88 -18.84 18.52
C ARG A 226 -7.67 -17.58 17.68
N TRP A 227 -7.67 -17.71 16.36
CA TRP A 227 -7.45 -16.59 15.44
C TRP A 227 -8.68 -15.71 15.26
N LYS A 228 -9.90 -16.26 15.44
CA LYS A 228 -11.13 -15.45 15.48
C LYS A 228 -11.07 -14.38 16.58
N GLY A 229 -10.53 -14.71 17.76
CA GLY A 229 -10.34 -13.75 18.84
C GLY A 229 -9.44 -12.58 18.43
N HIS A 230 -8.31 -12.87 17.77
CA HIS A 230 -7.41 -11.84 17.24
C HIS A 230 -8.08 -10.97 16.17
N TYR A 231 -8.89 -11.57 15.30
CA TYR A 231 -9.65 -10.83 14.30
C TYR A 231 -10.66 -9.87 14.92
N LEU A 232 -11.44 -10.33 15.90
CA LEU A 232 -12.42 -9.48 16.59
C LEU A 232 -11.74 -8.30 17.30
N GLN A 233 -10.59 -8.52 17.94
CA GLN A 233 -9.81 -7.44 18.57
C GLN A 233 -9.26 -6.45 17.55
N ALA A 234 -8.72 -6.93 16.42
CA ALA A 234 -8.22 -6.07 15.35
C ALA A 234 -9.36 -5.25 14.71
N ARG A 235 -10.53 -5.86 14.53
CA ARG A 235 -11.74 -5.21 14.02
C ARG A 235 -12.27 -4.16 14.99
N GLU A 236 -12.40 -4.46 16.28
CA GLU A 236 -12.83 -3.50 17.30
C GLU A 236 -11.88 -2.29 17.34
N ARG A 237 -10.57 -2.52 17.24
CA ARG A 237 -9.58 -1.45 17.13
C ARG A 237 -9.78 -0.61 15.87
N ALA A 238 -10.06 -1.23 14.73
CA ALA A 238 -10.34 -0.53 13.49
C ALA A 238 -11.61 0.31 13.56
N GLU A 239 -12.68 -0.26 14.09
CA GLU A 239 -13.96 0.43 14.31
C GLU A 239 -13.77 1.62 15.26
N LYS A 240 -13.01 1.47 16.35
CA LYS A 240 -12.65 2.60 17.24
C LYS A 240 -11.90 3.71 16.50
N LEU A 241 -10.94 3.37 15.64
CA LEU A 241 -10.22 4.34 14.82
C LEU A 241 -11.13 5.06 13.80
N LEU A 242 -12.17 4.39 13.32
CA LEU A 242 -13.15 4.95 12.39
C LEU A 242 -14.22 5.81 13.10
N VAL A 243 -14.69 5.35 14.27
CA VAL A 243 -15.71 6.02 15.09
C VAL A 243 -15.15 7.25 15.78
N ASP A 244 -13.86 7.27 16.10
CA ASP A 244 -13.16 8.51 16.46
C ASP A 244 -13.09 9.42 15.22
N ARG A 245 -14.23 10.06 14.96
CA ARG A 245 -14.47 10.99 13.88
C ARG A 245 -13.38 12.04 13.84
N SER A 246 -12.83 12.43 14.99
CA SER A 246 -11.78 13.43 15.06
C SER A 246 -10.51 12.95 14.36
N VAL A 247 -10.11 11.69 14.49
CA VAL A 247 -8.86 11.18 13.91
C VAL A 247 -8.99 11.01 12.40
N TRP A 248 -10.03 10.29 11.94
CA TRP A 248 -10.21 10.04 10.51
C TRP A 248 -10.58 11.30 9.73
N SER A 249 -11.57 12.06 10.20
CA SER A 249 -11.97 13.28 9.49
C SER A 249 -10.87 14.34 9.54
N THR A 250 -10.14 14.50 10.64
CA THR A 250 -8.99 15.44 10.66
C THR A 250 -7.91 14.99 9.70
N ARG A 251 -7.64 13.68 9.56
CA ARG A 251 -6.59 13.21 8.66
C ARG A 251 -6.98 13.32 7.18
N VAL A 252 -8.19 12.92 6.82
CA VAL A 252 -8.72 13.12 5.48
C VAL A 252 -8.83 14.61 5.17
N LEU A 253 -9.38 15.43 6.08
CA LEU A 253 -9.47 16.88 5.91
C LEU A 253 -8.10 17.54 5.87
N SER A 254 -7.11 17.07 6.63
CA SER A 254 -5.73 17.60 6.62
C SER A 254 -5.04 17.26 5.31
N LEU A 255 -5.17 16.03 4.82
CA LEU A 255 -4.72 15.65 3.47
C LEU A 255 -5.42 16.54 2.45
N THR A 256 -6.74 16.65 2.50
CA THR A 256 -7.53 17.50 1.60
C THR A 256 -7.05 18.98 1.66
N GLN A 257 -7.12 19.64 2.80
CA GLN A 257 -6.72 21.05 2.95
C GLN A 257 -5.26 21.29 2.55
N GLY A 258 -4.36 20.37 2.87
CA GLY A 258 -2.96 20.43 2.46
C GLY A 258 -2.79 20.35 0.94
N LEU A 259 -3.66 19.63 0.24
CA LEU A 259 -3.58 19.41 -1.20
C LEU A 259 -4.31 20.46 -2.02
N ALA A 260 -5.34 21.13 -1.49
CA ALA A 260 -6.13 22.10 -2.25
C ALA A 260 -5.29 23.20 -2.95
N PRO A 261 -4.24 23.78 -2.33
CA PRO A 261 -3.36 24.73 -3.01
C PRO A 261 -2.55 24.10 -4.14
N HIS A 262 -2.18 22.83 -4.01
CA HIS A 262 -1.42 22.11 -5.04
C HIS A 262 -2.32 21.69 -6.20
N VAL A 263 -3.54 21.22 -5.94
CA VAL A 263 -4.54 20.91 -6.97
C VAL A 263 -4.92 22.16 -7.77
N ALA A 264 -5.07 23.31 -7.11
CA ALA A 264 -5.32 24.58 -7.80
C ALA A 264 -4.16 24.97 -8.74
N ARG A 265 -2.91 24.86 -8.27
CA ARG A 265 -1.72 25.12 -9.11
C ARG A 265 -1.53 24.08 -10.21
N ASP A 266 -1.88 22.82 -9.94
CA ASP A 266 -1.83 21.72 -10.90
C ASP A 266 -2.82 21.94 -12.04
N ARG A 267 -4.05 22.36 -11.75
CA ARG A 267 -5.01 22.78 -12.79
C ARG A 267 -4.45 23.87 -13.69
N ASP A 268 -3.85 24.91 -13.10
CA ASP A 268 -3.27 26.02 -13.87
C ASP A 268 -2.06 25.59 -14.70
N ALA A 269 -1.22 24.69 -14.17
CA ALA A 269 -0.09 24.10 -14.87
C ALA A 269 -0.54 23.15 -16.00
N MET A 270 -1.55 22.32 -15.74
CA MET A 270 -2.14 21.38 -16.68
C MET A 270 -2.88 22.08 -17.82
N LEU A 271 -3.61 23.17 -17.54
CA LEU A 271 -4.20 24.01 -18.59
C LEU A 271 -3.15 24.57 -19.55
N ARG A 272 -1.95 24.90 -19.04
CA ARG A 272 -0.81 25.33 -19.86
C ARG A 272 -0.21 24.16 -20.65
N LEU A 273 -0.12 22.96 -20.06
CA LEU A 273 0.40 21.76 -20.72
C LEU A 273 -0.57 21.16 -21.75
N THR A 274 -1.89 21.31 -21.59
CA THR A 274 -2.89 20.85 -22.60
C THR A 274 -2.80 21.58 -23.93
N SER A 275 -2.15 22.75 -23.99
CA SER A 275 -1.80 23.41 -25.26
C SER A 275 -0.74 22.65 -26.08
N LEU A 276 -0.10 21.63 -25.50
CA LEU A 276 0.95 20.80 -26.10
C LEU A 276 0.53 19.35 -26.40
N GLY A 277 -0.74 18.98 -26.17
CA GLY A 277 -1.29 17.67 -26.55
C GLY A 277 -1.85 16.85 -25.38
N SER A 278 -3.12 16.44 -25.56
CA SER A 278 -3.86 15.31 -24.96
C SER A 278 -3.41 14.78 -23.58
N VAL A 279 -3.44 15.63 -22.55
CA VAL A 279 -3.53 15.13 -21.16
C VAL A 279 -4.87 15.59 -20.60
N PRO A 280 -5.81 14.69 -20.27
CA PRO A 280 -7.09 15.08 -19.72
C PRO A 280 -6.89 15.78 -18.36
N VAL A 281 -7.48 16.97 -18.23
CA VAL A 281 -7.59 17.69 -16.95
C VAL A 281 -8.68 16.99 -16.16
N THR A 282 -8.34 16.17 -15.18
CA THR A 282 -9.34 15.45 -14.38
C THR A 282 -9.52 16.08 -13.01
N THR A 283 -10.79 16.30 -12.67
CA THR A 283 -11.35 16.79 -11.40
C THR A 283 -11.06 18.24 -11.01
N SER A 284 -12.09 19.08 -11.09
CA SER A 284 -12.14 20.37 -10.41
C SER A 284 -12.01 20.19 -8.89
N VAL A 285 -11.51 21.21 -8.18
CA VAL A 285 -11.43 21.22 -6.70
C VAL A 285 -12.77 20.82 -6.07
N ARG A 286 -13.89 21.25 -6.67
CA ARG A 286 -15.24 20.91 -6.22
C ARG A 286 -15.57 19.42 -6.38
N GLU A 287 -15.29 18.82 -7.53
CA GLU A 287 -15.53 17.37 -7.74
C GLU A 287 -14.66 16.53 -6.81
N TRP A 288 -13.44 16.99 -6.54
CA TRP A 288 -12.54 16.36 -5.59
C TRP A 288 -13.04 16.48 -4.14
N GLU A 289 -13.56 17.65 -3.73
CA GLU A 289 -14.21 17.83 -2.43
C GLU A 289 -15.48 16.98 -2.30
N GLU A 290 -16.29 16.88 -3.35
CA GLU A 290 -17.50 16.06 -3.41
C GLU A 290 -17.18 14.56 -3.26
N GLU A 291 -16.12 14.06 -3.92
CA GLU A 291 -15.72 12.66 -3.79
C GLU A 291 -15.11 12.36 -2.42
N VAL A 292 -14.28 13.25 -1.87
CA VAL A 292 -13.80 13.12 -0.48
C VAL A 292 -14.99 13.06 0.48
N ARG A 293 -16.00 13.92 0.29
CA ARG A 293 -17.23 13.91 1.09
C ARG A 293 -18.06 12.64 0.89
N SER A 294 -18.15 12.12 -0.34
CA SER A 294 -18.79 10.84 -0.68
C SER A 294 -18.13 9.67 0.03
N GLN A 295 -16.80 9.59 0.00
CA GLN A 295 -16.03 8.56 0.72
C GLN A 295 -16.26 8.68 2.24
N LEU A 296 -16.16 9.89 2.80
CA LEU A 296 -16.48 10.15 4.21
C LEU A 296 -17.90 9.70 4.57
N HIS A 297 -18.89 9.91 3.69
CA HIS A 297 -20.27 9.44 3.90
C HIS A 297 -20.41 7.92 3.82
N ARG A 298 -19.73 7.24 2.89
CA ARG A 298 -19.70 5.76 2.85
C ARG A 298 -19.18 5.18 4.15
N PHE A 299 -18.10 5.76 4.70
CA PHE A 299 -17.58 5.35 6.01
C PHE A 299 -18.55 5.61 7.15
N GLN A 300 -19.32 6.70 7.12
CA GLN A 300 -20.36 6.96 8.13
C GLN A 300 -21.49 5.93 8.12
N HIS A 301 -21.82 5.36 6.95
CA HIS A 301 -22.80 4.28 6.88
C HIS A 301 -22.27 2.98 7.47
N LEU A 302 -20.97 2.68 7.31
CA LEU A 302 -20.33 1.51 7.92
C LEU A 302 -20.34 1.57 9.46
N THR A 303 -20.21 2.76 10.05
CA THR A 303 -20.23 2.93 11.52
C THR A 303 -21.62 2.99 12.14
N ASN A 304 -22.66 3.29 11.35
CA ASN A 304 -24.04 3.42 11.83
C ASN A 304 -24.89 2.15 11.61
N GLY A 305 -24.34 1.15 10.91
CA GLY A 305 -25.00 -0.12 10.60
C GLY A 305 -24.65 -1.29 11.55
N THR A 306 -23.85 -1.03 12.59
CA THR A 306 -23.52 -1.94 13.70
C THR A 306 -24.20 -1.49 14.97
#